data_AF-A0A5R9FKW6-F1
#
_entry.id   AF-A0A5R9FKW6-F1
#
_cell.length_a   1.000
_cell.length_b   1.000
_cell.length_c   1.000
_cell.angle_alpha   90.00
_cell.angle_beta   90.00
_cell.angle_gamma   90.00
#
_symmetry.space_group_name_H-M   'P 1'
#
loop_
_entity.id
_entity.type
_entity.pdbx_description
1 polymer ?
#
loop_
_entity_poly.entity_id
_entity_poly.type
_entity_poly.pdbx_seq_one_letter_code
_entity_poly.pdbx_strand_id
1 'polypeptide(L)'
;MYAIRAPAAFPDFEVFLHLPHPREIPLPAYVDLVEIEEGEDRKTALRELTHADASYAVEPPIVEDFDSPHLGAGLRVLRYYQDEDSNEVHVGLRYAWRYEKGKEAADVLIILADPDAGRILRALDDVDEFARTIRISPDEEVDSWKSS
;
A
#
# COMPACT_ATOMS: atom_id res chain seq x y z
N MET A 1 -5.98 16.99 -24.15
CA MET A 1 -6.26 16.57 -22.76
C MET A 1 -4.91 16.39 -22.10
N TYR A 2 -4.50 17.35 -21.28
CA TYR A 2 -3.21 17.27 -20.59
C TYR A 2 -3.34 16.29 -19.43
N ALA A 3 -2.27 15.56 -19.13
CA ALA A 3 -2.15 14.89 -17.84
C ALA A 3 -2.23 15.98 -16.77
N ILE A 4 -3.39 16.11 -16.13
CA ILE A 4 -3.50 16.82 -14.87
C ILE A 4 -2.57 16.02 -13.96
N ARG A 5 -1.49 16.65 -13.45
CA ARG A 5 -0.77 16.09 -12.32
C ARG A 5 -1.86 15.82 -11.29
N ALA A 6 -2.22 14.55 -11.08
CA ALA A 6 -3.02 14.21 -9.92
C ALA A 6 -2.27 14.83 -8.74
N PRO A 7 -2.91 15.67 -7.90
CA PRO A 7 -2.30 16.02 -6.63
C PRO A 7 -1.85 14.70 -6.00
N ALA A 8 -0.67 14.68 -5.38
CA ALA A 8 -0.24 13.49 -4.67
C ALA A 8 -1.32 13.21 -3.61
N ALA A 9 -2.18 12.22 -3.87
CA ALA A 9 -3.25 11.82 -2.95
C ALA A 9 -2.67 11.50 -1.57
N PHE A 10 -1.41 11.06 -1.58
CA PHE A 10 -0.54 10.87 -0.44
C PHE A 10 0.76 11.64 -0.71
N PRO A 11 0.93 12.86 -0.15
CA PRO A 11 2.20 13.57 -0.19
C PRO A 11 3.33 12.70 0.38
N ASP A 12 4.53 12.85 -0.16
CA ASP A 12 5.76 12.14 0.26
C ASP A 12 5.81 10.62 0.01
N PHE A 13 4.72 9.99 -0.42
CA PHE A 13 4.72 8.59 -0.85
C PHE A 13 5.42 8.44 -2.21
N GLU A 14 6.20 7.37 -2.36
CA GLU A 14 6.71 6.93 -3.66
C GLU A 14 5.55 6.44 -4.54
N VAL A 15 5.57 6.79 -5.83
CA VAL A 15 4.47 6.47 -6.76
C VAL A 15 4.95 5.53 -7.86
N PHE A 16 4.38 4.33 -7.89
CA PHE A 16 4.52 3.35 -8.96
C PHE A 16 3.28 3.35 -9.84
N LEU A 17 3.43 3.08 -11.14
CA LEU A 17 2.34 3.15 -12.11
C LEU A 17 2.10 1.78 -12.73
N HIS A 18 0.93 1.21 -12.51
CA HIS A 18 0.44 0.10 -13.32
C HIS A 18 -0.15 0.64 -14.62
N LEU A 19 0.41 0.22 -15.75
CA LEU A 19 0.05 0.71 -17.09
C LEU A 19 0.04 -0.47 -18.08
N PRO A 20 -1.08 -1.21 -18.20
CA PRO A 20 -1.13 -2.39 -19.05
C PRO A 20 -1.09 -2.03 -20.55
N HIS A 21 -1.49 -0.80 -20.91
CA HIS A 21 -1.42 -0.29 -22.27
C HIS A 21 -1.05 1.20 -22.29
N PRO A 22 -0.13 1.66 -23.17
CA PRO A 22 0.39 3.05 -23.17
C PRO A 22 -0.63 4.15 -23.52
N ARG A 23 -1.88 3.77 -23.83
CA ARG A 23 -2.98 4.70 -24.14
C ARG A 23 -3.98 4.82 -23.00
N GLU A 24 -3.85 4.01 -21.96
CA GLU A 24 -4.72 4.04 -20.81
C GLU A 24 -4.20 5.05 -19.79
N ILE A 25 -5.08 5.48 -18.88
CA ILE A 25 -4.67 6.24 -17.71
C ILE A 25 -3.97 5.24 -16.78
N PRO A 26 -2.79 5.55 -16.22
CA PRO A 26 -2.13 4.65 -15.28
C PRO A 26 -2.93 4.53 -13.98
N LEU A 27 -2.85 3.37 -13.33
CA LEU A 27 -3.34 3.18 -11.96
C LEU A 27 -2.15 3.39 -11.00
N PRO A 28 -2.18 4.45 -10.16
CA PRO A 28 -1.10 4.71 -9.21
C PRO A 28 -1.16 3.75 -8.02
N ALA A 29 0.01 3.24 -7.63
CA ALA A 29 0.26 2.57 -6.37
C ALA A 29 1.23 3.41 -5.55
N TYR A 30 0.76 3.87 -4.39
CA TYR A 30 1.52 4.70 -3.47
C TYR A 30 2.18 3.80 -2.44
N VAL A 31 3.47 3.98 -2.20
CA VAL A 31 4.27 3.15 -1.28
C VAL A 31 5.00 4.06 -0.30
N ASP A 32 4.96 3.73 0.98
CA ASP A 32 5.72 4.46 2.00
C ASP A 32 6.07 3.59 3.21
N LEU A 33 7.00 4.09 4.02
CA LEU A 33 7.34 3.61 5.35
C LEU A 33 6.64 4.46 6.39
N VAL A 34 5.89 3.82 7.27
CA VAL A 34 5.17 4.44 8.37
C VAL A 34 5.89 4.13 9.68
N GLU A 35 6.05 5.15 10.52
CA GLU A 35 6.64 4.99 11.85
C GLU A 35 5.78 4.06 12.71
N ILE A 36 6.43 3.16 13.45
CA ILE A 36 5.73 2.27 14.38
C ILE A 36 5.40 3.05 15.66
N GLU A 37 4.13 3.06 16.04
CA GLU A 37 3.70 3.67 17.30
C GLU A 37 4.19 2.88 18.53
N GLU A 38 4.66 3.60 19.55
CA GLU A 38 5.20 2.98 20.76
C GLU A 38 4.13 2.18 21.52
N GLY A 39 4.38 0.88 21.71
CA GLY A 39 3.48 -0.01 22.44
C GLY A 39 2.34 -0.59 21.60
N GLU A 40 2.25 -0.25 20.32
CA GLU A 40 1.24 -0.80 19.41
C GLU A 40 1.62 -2.20 18.93
N ASP A 41 0.71 -3.15 19.10
CA ASP A 41 0.92 -4.51 18.60
C ASP A 41 0.79 -4.57 17.08
N ARG A 42 1.59 -5.45 16.47
CA ARG A 42 1.63 -5.63 15.01
C ARG A 42 0.26 -5.86 14.39
N LYS A 43 -0.61 -6.65 15.02
CA LYS A 43 -1.89 -7.01 14.41
C LYS A 43 -2.82 -5.79 14.37
N THR A 44 -2.87 -5.03 15.46
CA THR A 44 -3.65 -3.79 15.52
C THR A 44 -3.16 -2.79 14.48
N ALA A 45 -1.84 -2.52 14.44
CA ALA A 45 -1.25 -1.59 13.48
C ALA A 45 -1.57 -1.92 12.02
N LEU A 46 -1.38 -3.18 11.61
CA LEU A 46 -1.64 -3.57 10.22
C LEU A 46 -3.13 -3.46 9.87
N ARG A 47 -4.04 -3.71 10.83
CA ARG A 47 -5.49 -3.56 10.61
C ARG A 47 -5.89 -2.09 10.52
N GLU A 48 -5.29 -1.22 11.32
CA GLU A 48 -5.51 0.21 11.27
C GLU A 48 -4.99 0.80 9.95
N LEU A 49 -3.73 0.56 9.58
CA LEU A 49 -3.12 1.03 8.34
C LEU A 49 -3.88 0.60 7.08
N THR A 50 -4.38 -0.64 7.07
CA THR A 50 -5.13 -1.18 5.92
C THR A 50 -6.62 -0.86 5.95
N HIS A 51 -7.12 -0.29 7.05
CA HIS A 51 -8.53 -0.04 7.30
C HIS A 51 -9.37 -1.33 7.25
N ALA A 52 -8.85 -2.40 7.85
CA ALA A 52 -9.47 -3.73 7.88
C ALA A 52 -10.82 -3.76 8.61
N ASP A 53 -11.05 -2.81 9.52
CA ASP A 53 -12.26 -2.67 10.33
C ASP A 53 -13.03 -1.38 10.06
N ALA A 54 -12.87 -0.78 8.86
CA ALA A 54 -13.49 0.50 8.53
C ALA A 54 -15.03 0.43 8.59
N SER A 55 -15.61 1.11 9.57
CA SER A 55 -17.06 1.23 9.76
C SER A 55 -17.76 2.07 8.68
N TYR A 56 -16.99 2.89 7.96
CA TYR A 56 -17.47 3.71 6.86
C TYR A 56 -17.53 2.94 5.51
N ALA A 57 -17.02 1.71 5.47
CA ALA A 57 -17.09 0.90 4.26
C ALA A 57 -18.55 0.54 3.93
N VAL A 58 -18.88 0.49 2.64
CA VAL A 58 -20.22 0.17 2.14
C VAL A 58 -20.63 -1.26 2.52
N GLU A 59 -19.64 -2.14 2.62
CA GLU A 59 -19.76 -3.51 3.12
C GLU A 59 -18.49 -3.89 3.91
N PRO A 60 -18.51 -4.97 4.71
CA PRO A 60 -17.33 -5.41 5.43
C PRO A 60 -16.11 -5.58 4.50
N PRO A 61 -14.95 -4.97 4.80
CA PRO A 61 -13.75 -5.14 4.00
C PRO A 61 -13.34 -6.61 3.84
N ILE A 62 -12.82 -6.96 2.67
CA ILE A 62 -12.24 -8.27 2.40
C ILE A 62 -10.80 -8.24 2.90
N VAL A 63 -10.53 -9.00 3.96
CA VAL A 63 -9.23 -9.03 4.64
C VAL A 63 -8.60 -10.41 4.44
N GLU A 64 -7.39 -10.43 3.91
CA GLU A 64 -6.65 -11.65 3.62
C GLU A 64 -5.22 -11.56 4.16
N ASP A 65 -4.70 -12.70 4.63
CA ASP A 65 -3.29 -12.82 4.95
C ASP A 65 -2.47 -12.70 3.65
N PHE A 66 -1.38 -11.93 3.70
CA PHE A 66 -0.55 -11.68 2.53
C PHE A 66 0.93 -11.74 2.88
N ASP A 67 1.54 -12.90 2.62
CA ASP A 67 2.96 -13.11 2.89
C ASP A 67 3.85 -12.49 1.81
N SER A 68 4.86 -11.75 2.26
CA SER A 68 5.96 -11.24 1.44
C SER A 68 7.25 -12.05 1.73
N PRO A 69 8.00 -12.46 0.69
CA PRO A 69 9.29 -13.13 0.88
C PRO A 69 10.36 -12.22 1.52
N HIS A 70 10.12 -10.91 1.55
CA HIS A 70 11.08 -9.91 2.04
C HIS A 70 10.64 -9.23 3.34
N LEU A 71 9.33 -9.08 3.53
CA LEU A 71 8.75 -8.38 4.68
C LEU A 71 8.05 -9.31 5.68
N GLY A 72 7.95 -10.61 5.35
CA GLY A 72 7.25 -11.59 6.17
C GLY A 72 5.74 -11.50 6.02
N ALA A 73 5.00 -11.89 7.07
CA ALA A 73 3.55 -11.92 7.02
C ALA A 73 2.95 -10.49 7.03
N GLY A 74 1.88 -10.29 6.28
CA GLY A 74 1.19 -9.01 6.16
C GLY A 74 -0.30 -9.20 5.92
N LEU A 75 -0.97 -8.10 5.59
CA LEU A 75 -2.39 -8.09 5.24
C LEU A 75 -2.60 -7.46 3.87
N ARG A 76 -3.54 -8.02 3.10
CA ARG A 76 -4.17 -7.39 1.95
C ARG A 76 -5.62 -7.08 2.31
N VAL A 77 -6.05 -5.84 2.06
CA VAL A 77 -7.42 -5.41 2.31
C VAL A 77 -7.99 -4.75 1.07
N LEU A 78 -9.08 -5.31 0.55
CA LEU A 78 -9.93 -4.68 -0.46
C LEU A 78 -11.18 -4.15 0.23
N ARG A 79 -11.49 -2.87 0.03
CA ARG A 79 -12.69 -2.23 0.59
C ARG A 79 -13.40 -1.37 -0.44
N TYR A 80 -14.72 -1.27 -0.27
CA TYR A 80 -15.56 -0.34 -1.00
C TYR A 80 -16.05 0.73 -0.03
N TYR A 81 -15.91 2.00 -0.39
CA TYR A 81 -16.28 3.11 0.48
C TYR A 81 -16.88 4.25 -0.34
N GLN A 82 -17.75 5.03 0.29
CA GLN A 82 -18.29 6.21 -0.34
C GLN A 82 -17.32 7.38 -0.17
N ASP A 83 -16.96 8.03 -1.26
CA ASP A 83 -16.17 9.25 -1.23
C ASP A 83 -17.05 10.42 -0.74
N GLU A 84 -16.56 11.15 0.27
CA GLU A 84 -17.35 12.18 0.95
C GLU A 84 -17.66 13.38 0.05
N ASP A 85 -16.79 13.67 -0.92
CA ASP A 85 -16.91 14.84 -1.80
C ASP A 85 -17.81 14.57 -3.02
N SER A 86 -17.67 13.39 -3.64
CA SER A 86 -18.37 13.03 -4.88
C SER A 86 -19.64 12.20 -4.66
N ASN A 87 -19.81 11.60 -3.48
CA ASN A 87 -20.87 10.63 -3.18
C ASN A 87 -20.79 9.37 -4.07
N GLU A 88 -19.70 9.17 -4.81
CA GLU A 88 -19.41 7.98 -5.62
C GLU A 88 -18.85 6.85 -4.74
N VAL A 89 -19.04 5.60 -5.15
CA VAL A 89 -18.44 4.44 -4.48
C VAL A 89 -17.06 4.20 -5.07
N HIS A 90 -16.03 4.32 -4.25
CA HIS A 90 -14.65 4.04 -4.60
C HIS A 90 -14.23 2.65 -4.09
N VAL A 91 -13.24 2.09 -4.77
CA VAL A 91 -12.52 0.91 -4.31
C VAL A 91 -11.16 1.34 -3.74
N GLY A 92 -10.78 0.74 -2.61
CA GLY A 92 -9.46 0.89 -2.02
C GLY A 92 -8.82 -0.48 -1.84
N LEU A 93 -7.58 -0.61 -2.28
CA LEU A 93 -6.74 -1.78 -2.05
C LEU A 93 -5.52 -1.35 -1.25
N ARG A 94 -5.29 -1.98 -0.10
CA ARG A 94 -4.13 -1.70 0.74
C ARG A 94 -3.39 -2.97 1.10
N TYR A 95 -2.08 -2.83 1.20
CA TYR A 95 -1.20 -3.86 1.74
C TYR A 95 -0.43 -3.27 2.90
N ALA A 96 -0.26 -4.03 3.97
CA ALA A 96 0.64 -3.62 5.04
C ALA A 96 1.44 -4.80 5.59
N TRP A 97 2.70 -4.52 5.92
CA TRP A 97 3.61 -5.42 6.63
C TRP A 97 4.31 -4.65 7.73
N ARG A 98 4.71 -5.37 8.79
CA ARG A 98 5.66 -4.86 9.76
C ARG A 98 7.02 -5.47 9.48
N TYR A 99 8.00 -4.64 9.15
CA TYR A 99 9.38 -5.05 9.01
C TYR A 99 10.13 -4.75 10.29
N GLU A 100 10.79 -5.77 10.84
CA GLU A 100 11.64 -5.65 12.02
C GLU A 100 12.92 -6.47 11.79
N LYS A 101 14.05 -5.78 11.60
CA LYS A 101 15.34 -6.44 11.43
C LYS A 101 16.46 -5.63 12.07
N GLY A 102 17.08 -6.20 13.11
CA GLY A 102 18.17 -5.54 13.81
C GLY A 102 17.71 -4.28 14.53
N LYS A 103 18.12 -3.10 14.04
CA LYS A 103 17.71 -1.78 14.57
C LYS A 103 16.69 -1.07 13.68
N GLU A 104 16.42 -1.61 12.51
CA GLU A 104 15.44 -1.05 11.58
C GLU A 104 14.07 -1.65 11.88
N ALA A 105 13.09 -0.79 12.06
CA ALA A 105 11.71 -1.18 12.24
C ALA A 105 10.81 -0.12 11.59
N ALA A 106 9.90 -0.57 10.73
CA ALA A 106 8.92 0.28 10.07
C ALA A 106 7.71 -0.56 9.64
N ASP A 107 6.55 0.08 9.55
CA ASP A 107 5.42 -0.49 8.84
C ASP A 107 5.49 -0.07 7.37
N VAL A 108 5.38 -1.03 6.45
CA VAL A 108 5.36 -0.77 5.02
C VAL A 108 3.91 -0.71 4.57
N LEU A 109 3.52 0.36 3.88
CA LEU A 109 2.16 0.56 3.40
C LEU A 109 2.12 0.73 1.88
N ILE A 110 1.22 0.02 1.22
CA ILE A 110 0.86 0.25 -0.18
C ILE A 110 -0.61 0.66 -0.26
N ILE A 111 -0.91 1.70 -1.04
CA ILE A 111 -2.28 2.20 -1.25
C ILE A 111 -2.56 2.30 -2.75
N LEU A 112 -3.70 1.74 -3.16
CA LEU A 112 -4.35 2.00 -4.44
C LEU A 112 -5.80 2.41 -4.17
N ALA A 113 -6.30 3.38 -4.92
CA ALA A 113 -7.70 3.78 -4.88
C ALA A 113 -8.17 4.22 -6.27
N ASP A 114 -9.39 3.86 -6.64
CA ASP A 114 -10.00 4.23 -7.92
C ASP A 114 -11.54 4.25 -7.79
N PRO A 115 -12.25 5.18 -8.48
CA PRO A 115 -13.71 5.12 -8.57
C PRO A 115 -14.23 3.92 -9.39
N ASP A 116 -13.41 3.33 -10.27
CA ASP A 116 -13.74 2.12 -11.03
C ASP A 116 -13.13 0.87 -10.37
N ALA A 117 -13.95 0.13 -9.63
CA ALA A 117 -13.62 -1.18 -9.07
C ALA A 117 -12.99 -2.15 -10.08
N GLY A 118 -13.45 -2.11 -11.33
CA GLY A 118 -12.96 -2.97 -12.39
C GLY A 118 -11.48 -2.72 -12.71
N ARG A 119 -10.95 -1.50 -12.53
CA ARG A 119 -9.53 -1.21 -12.78
C ARG A 119 -8.63 -1.91 -11.77
N ILE A 120 -8.94 -1.79 -10.48
CA ILE A 120 -8.18 -2.47 -9.42
C ILE A 120 -8.30 -3.99 -9.57
N LEU A 121 -9.51 -4.50 -9.78
CA LEU A 121 -9.74 -5.96 -9.90
C LEU A 121 -9.01 -6.58 -11.09
N ARG A 122 -8.90 -5.88 -12.23
CA ARG A 122 -8.14 -6.37 -13.39
C ARG A 122 -6.62 -6.30 -13.18
N ALA A 123 -6.15 -5.38 -12.35
CA ALA A 123 -4.73 -5.21 -12.03
C ALA A 123 -4.28 -6.08 -10.84
N LEU A 124 -5.19 -6.81 -10.20
CA LEU A 124 -4.94 -7.43 -8.89
C LEU A 124 -3.72 -8.34 -8.90
N ASP A 125 -3.60 -9.23 -9.89
CA ASP A 125 -2.48 -10.18 -9.98
C ASP A 125 -1.12 -9.46 -10.16
N ASP A 126 -1.07 -8.43 -11.01
CA ASP A 126 0.15 -7.64 -11.25
C ASP A 126 0.53 -6.82 -10.00
N VAL A 127 -0.47 -6.27 -9.31
CA VAL A 127 -0.26 -5.51 -8.07
C VAL A 127 0.19 -6.43 -6.93
N ASP A 128 -0.38 -7.62 -6.85
CA ASP A 128 0.03 -8.69 -5.93
C ASP A 128 1.49 -9.10 -6.18
N GLU A 129 1.88 -9.28 -7.44
CA GLU A 129 3.27 -9.55 -7.81
C GLU A 129 4.19 -8.40 -7.41
N PHE A 130 3.82 -7.16 -7.76
CA PHE A 130 4.55 -5.96 -7.37
C PHE A 130 4.73 -5.85 -5.84
N ALA A 131 3.66 -6.02 -5.07
CA ALA A 131 3.66 -6.01 -3.61
C ALA A 131 4.68 -7.01 -3.02
N ARG A 132 4.80 -8.21 -3.60
CA ARG A 132 5.78 -9.23 -3.15
C ARG A 132 7.22 -8.88 -3.48
N THR A 133 7.47 -7.96 -4.42
CA THR A 133 8.83 -7.49 -4.74
C THR A 133 9.35 -6.40 -3.81
N ILE A 134 8.47 -5.76 -3.04
CA ILE A 134 8.86 -4.70 -2.11
C ILE A 134 9.77 -5.27 -1.02
N ARG A 135 10.89 -4.58 -0.80
CA ARG A 135 11.90 -4.94 0.18
C ARG A 135 12.58 -3.69 0.72
N ILE A 136 13.00 -3.75 1.98
CA ILE A 136 13.87 -2.75 2.57
C ILE A 136 15.31 -3.20 2.31
N SER A 137 16.06 -2.41 1.54
CA SER A 137 17.48 -2.66 1.34
C SER A 137 18.24 -2.25 2.60
N PRO A 138 19.14 -3.10 3.13
CA PRO A 138 20.08 -2.63 4.14
C PRO A 138 20.94 -1.51 3.55
N ASP A 139 21.22 -0.50 4.36
CA ASP A 139 22.08 0.63 4.00
C ASP A 139 23.56 0.14 3.90
N GLU A 140 23.92 -0.53 2.80
CA GLU A 140 25.30 -1.00 2.56
C GLU A 140 26.31 0.16 2.51
N GLU A 141 25.87 1.37 2.16
CA GLU A 141 26.72 2.56 2.14
C GLU A 141 27.14 3.02 3.55
N VAL A 142 26.37 2.70 4.60
CA VAL A 142 26.70 3.06 5.99
C VAL A 142 27.55 1.98 6.68
N ASP A 143 27.34 0.71 6.33
CA ASP A 143 28.08 -0.43 6.89
C ASP A 143 29.49 -0.59 6.29
N SER A 144 29.69 -0.19 5.03
CA SER A 144 31.01 -0.21 4.38
C SER A 144 31.98 0.85 4.95
N TRP A 145 31.48 1.95 5.51
CA TRP A 145 32.32 3.02 6.09
C TRP A 145 32.80 2.73 7.51
N LYS A 146 32.14 1.82 8.25
CA LYS A 146 32.57 1.39 9.59
C LYS A 146 33.57 0.23 9.56
N SER A 147 33.86 -0.31 8.38
CA SER A 147 34.78 -1.43 8.19
C SER A 147 36.09 -1.02 7.49
N SER A 148 36.33 0.27 7.28
CA SER A 148 37.60 0.82 6.74
C SER A 148 38.43 1.55 7.79
#